data_AF-A0A7V0I8X0-F1
#
_entry.id   AF-A0A7V0I8X0-F1
#
_cell.length_a   1.000
_cell.length_b   1.000
_cell.length_c   1.000
_cell.angle_alpha   90.00
_cell.angle_beta   90.00
_cell.angle_gamma   90.00
#
_symmetry.space_group_name_H-M   'P 1'
#
loop_
_entity.id
_entity.type
_entity.pdbx_description
1 polymer ?
#
loop_
_entity_poly.entity_id
_entity_poly.type
_entity_poly.pdbx_seq_one_letter_code
_entity_poly.pdbx_strand_id
1 'polypeptide(L)'
;MVSFMGHRDIVRERSIRDFRMNSLHCPSCALQLQRRLLAVQGVEEVEVNFLEGMVRVIYDPGDIGSRDLERAVSAIGGQIAHAEEEHDHANERLTAASGLLLAGGAVAYLSGNPLLGIVKNVAVPLSGVLFGLGAVLGGFPVLRRAAAELRRRLLGIDLLVSIAIMGALALGETFEAAALAFLFGLAEWLEEQAAARARRSIRD
;
A
#
# COMPACT_ATOMS: atom_id res chain seq x y z
N MET A 1 21.75 -57.16 -26.26
CA MET A 1 20.84 -57.46 -25.13
C MET A 1 21.20 -56.45 -24.05
N VAL A 2 20.49 -55.35 -23.80
CA VAL A 2 19.04 -55.22 -23.53
C VAL A 2 18.62 -53.74 -23.73
N SER A 3 17.44 -53.56 -24.35
CA SER A 3 16.42 -52.48 -24.23
C SER A 3 16.86 -51.00 -24.28
N PHE A 4 16.57 -50.24 -25.33
CA PHE A 4 15.26 -49.60 -25.59
C PHE A 4 14.53 -49.16 -24.30
N MET A 5 14.68 -47.89 -23.94
CA MET A 5 13.71 -47.17 -23.12
C MET A 5 13.62 -45.73 -23.64
N GLY A 6 12.64 -45.50 -24.53
CA GLY A 6 12.35 -44.19 -25.08
C GLY A 6 11.80 -43.26 -24.00
N HIS A 7 12.52 -42.17 -23.74
CA HIS A 7 11.91 -40.97 -23.18
C HIS A 7 11.11 -40.29 -24.30
N ARG A 8 9.80 -40.54 -24.30
CA ARG A 8 8.85 -39.62 -24.93
C ARG A 8 8.72 -38.43 -23.99
N ASP A 9 9.64 -37.47 -24.11
CA ASP A 9 9.36 -36.12 -23.64
C ASP A 9 8.30 -35.56 -24.60
N ILE A 10 7.06 -35.59 -24.12
CA ILE A 10 5.96 -34.87 -24.75
C ILE A 10 6.38 -33.40 -24.69
N VAL A 11 6.81 -32.86 -25.83
CA VAL A 11 7.06 -31.42 -26.00
C VAL A 11 5.70 -30.75 -25.80
N ARG A 12 5.38 -30.35 -24.57
CA ARG A 12 4.28 -29.42 -24.31
C ARG A 12 4.64 -28.12 -25.00
N GLU A 13 3.80 -27.71 -25.94
CA GLU A 13 3.97 -26.49 -26.74
C GLU A 13 3.74 -25.27 -25.84
N ARG A 14 4.75 -24.88 -25.06
CA ARG A 14 4.68 -23.71 -24.20
C ARG A 14 4.61 -22.45 -25.06
N SER A 15 3.58 -21.64 -24.83
CA SER A 15 3.42 -20.35 -25.50
C SER A 15 3.87 -19.23 -24.56
N ILE A 16 4.63 -18.29 -25.09
CA ILE A 16 5.06 -17.08 -24.37
C ILE A 16 4.22 -15.92 -24.90
N ARG A 17 3.63 -15.12 -24.00
CA ARG A 17 3.07 -13.83 -24.38
C ARG A 17 3.48 -12.71 -23.45
N ASP A 18 3.82 -11.59 -24.09
CA ASP A 18 4.21 -10.36 -23.43
C ASP A 18 3.02 -9.37 -23.49
N PHE A 19 2.61 -8.87 -22.33
CA PHE A 19 1.57 -7.87 -22.16
C PHE A 19 2.19 -6.55 -21.69
N ARG A 20 1.77 -5.44 -22.30
CA ARG A 20 2.07 -4.10 -21.76
C ARG A 20 0.96 -3.67 -20.83
N MET A 21 1.32 -3.25 -19.63
CA MET A 21 0.39 -2.62 -18.69
C MET A 21 0.81 -1.18 -18.42
N ASN A 22 -0.14 -0.26 -18.61
CA ASN A 22 0.11 1.16 -18.38
C ASN A 22 0.14 1.51 -16.88
N SER A 23 -0.37 0.63 -16.02
CA SER A 23 -0.68 0.90 -14.60
C SER A 23 0.10 0.05 -13.57
N LEU A 24 1.31 -0.43 -13.89
CA LEU A 24 2.20 -1.02 -12.88
C LEU A 24 2.88 0.08 -12.07
N HIS A 25 2.19 0.61 -11.06
CA HIS A 25 2.63 1.79 -10.31
C HIS A 25 3.50 1.47 -9.08
N CYS A 26 3.52 0.22 -8.63
CA CYS A 26 4.20 -0.18 -7.41
C CYS A 26 4.89 -1.57 -7.51
N PRO A 27 6.11 -1.75 -6.98
CA PRO A 27 6.75 -3.07 -6.87
C PRO A 27 5.90 -4.10 -6.12
N SER A 28 5.10 -3.64 -5.14
CA SER A 28 4.19 -4.51 -4.39
C SER A 28 3.04 -5.03 -5.26
N CYS A 29 2.55 -4.23 -6.21
CA CYS A 29 1.51 -4.61 -7.15
C CYS A 29 2.02 -5.56 -8.23
N ALA A 30 3.27 -5.40 -8.66
CA ALA A 30 3.92 -6.38 -9.53
C ALA A 30 3.97 -7.77 -8.87
N LEU A 31 4.36 -7.85 -7.60
CA LEU A 31 4.38 -9.10 -6.83
C LEU A 31 2.97 -9.69 -6.63
N GLN A 32 1.97 -8.86 -6.36
CA GLN A 32 0.58 -9.33 -6.24
C GLN A 32 0.04 -9.87 -7.56
N LEU A 33 0.32 -9.18 -8.66
CA LEU A 33 -0.07 -9.60 -10.01
C LEU A 33 0.57 -10.93 -10.36
N GLN A 34 1.88 -11.07 -10.14
CA GLN A 34 2.62 -12.31 -10.39
C GLN A 34 2.00 -13.48 -9.63
N ARG A 35 1.75 -13.34 -8.33
CA ARG A 35 1.14 -14.38 -7.49
C ARG A 35 -0.25 -14.78 -7.94
N ARG A 36 -1.09 -13.81 -8.31
CA ARG A 36 -2.46 -14.07 -8.76
C ARG A 36 -2.49 -14.72 -10.15
N LEU A 37 -1.59 -14.32 -11.05
CA LEU A 37 -1.48 -14.93 -12.38
C LEU A 37 -0.93 -16.36 -12.31
N LEU A 38 0.02 -16.65 -11.43
CA LEU A 38 0.50 -18.02 -11.18
C LEU A 38 -0.59 -18.96 -10.62
N ALA A 39 -1.66 -18.41 -10.03
CA ALA A 39 -2.80 -19.18 -9.56
C ALA A 39 -3.84 -19.47 -10.67
N VAL A 40 -3.68 -18.90 -11.87
CA VAL A 40 -4.56 -19.16 -13.02
C VAL A 40 -4.18 -20.50 -13.62
N GLN A 41 -5.17 -21.38 -13.84
CA GLN A 41 -4.96 -22.67 -14.47
C GLN A 41 -4.38 -22.51 -15.88
N GLY A 42 -3.34 -23.28 -16.19
CA GLY A 42 -2.62 -23.21 -17.47
C GLY A 42 -1.48 -22.20 -17.52
N VAL A 43 -1.27 -21.39 -16.46
CA VAL A 43 -0.10 -20.51 -16.33
C VAL A 43 1.03 -21.25 -15.61
N GLU A 44 2.20 -21.36 -16.24
CA GLU A 44 3.38 -22.03 -15.68
C GLU A 44 4.33 -21.04 -15.01
N GLU A 45 4.55 -19.89 -15.63
CA GLU A 45 5.50 -18.88 -15.16
C GLU A 45 5.06 -17.47 -15.51
N VAL A 46 5.38 -16.52 -14.63
CA VAL A 46 5.04 -15.11 -14.79
C VAL A 46 6.25 -14.28 -14.36
N GLU A 47 6.73 -13.44 -15.29
CA GLU A 47 7.76 -12.43 -15.03
C GLU A 47 7.14 -11.04 -15.18
N VAL A 48 7.33 -10.18 -14.18
CA VAL A 48 6.81 -8.80 -14.21
C VAL A 48 7.97 -7.84 -14.14
N ASN A 49 8.18 -7.09 -15.23
CA ASN A 49 9.10 -5.95 -15.26
C ASN A 49 8.29 -4.65 -15.07
N PHE A 50 8.21 -4.19 -13.82
CA PHE A 50 7.47 -2.99 -13.47
C PHE A 50 8.17 -1.69 -13.94
N LEU A 51 9.47 -1.71 -14.20
CA LEU A 51 10.20 -0.55 -14.73
C LEU A 51 9.80 -0.27 -16.18
N GLU A 52 9.60 -1.33 -16.97
CA GLU A 52 9.21 -1.24 -18.38
C GLU A 52 7.68 -1.34 -18.60
N GLY A 53 6.93 -1.70 -17.55
CA GLY A 53 5.49 -1.96 -17.66
C GLY A 53 5.16 -3.23 -18.45
N MET A 54 6.05 -4.22 -18.43
CA MET A 54 5.95 -5.46 -19.21
C MET A 54 5.63 -6.65 -18.28
N VAL A 55 4.68 -7.49 -18.69
CA VAL A 55 4.31 -8.75 -18.03
C VAL A 55 4.47 -9.87 -19.04
N ARG A 56 5.44 -10.76 -18.80
CA ARG A 56 5.65 -11.96 -19.59
C ARG A 56 4.98 -13.13 -18.90
N VAL A 57 4.14 -13.86 -19.64
CA VAL A 57 3.45 -15.05 -19.15
C VAL A 57 3.78 -16.24 -20.03
N ILE A 58 4.22 -17.32 -19.40
CA ILE A 58 4.42 -18.63 -20.03
C ILE A 58 3.21 -19.49 -19.65
N TYR A 59 2.52 -20.02 -20.65
CA TYR A 59 1.28 -20.76 -20.48
C TYR A 59 1.16 -21.95 -21.43
N ASP A 60 0.35 -22.93 -21.06
CA ASP A 60 -0.03 -24.06 -21.91
C ASP A 60 -1.29 -23.69 -22.73
N PRO A 61 -1.20 -23.57 -24.06
CA PRO A 61 -2.33 -23.24 -24.92
C PRO A 61 -3.41 -24.34 -24.94
N GLY A 62 -3.11 -25.56 -24.46
CA GLY A 62 -4.09 -26.62 -24.24
C GLY A 62 -4.99 -26.37 -23.02
N ASP A 63 -4.50 -25.63 -22.03
CA ASP A 63 -5.22 -25.34 -20.78
C ASP A 63 -5.86 -23.95 -20.75
N ILE A 64 -5.24 -22.94 -21.39
CA ILE A 64 -5.80 -21.58 -21.46
C ILE A 64 -5.64 -20.94 -22.84
N GLY A 65 -6.77 -20.52 -23.41
CA GLY A 65 -6.84 -19.85 -24.70
C GLY A 65 -6.28 -18.43 -24.66
N SER A 66 -5.86 -17.94 -25.83
CA SER A 66 -5.08 -16.70 -25.84
C SER A 66 -5.85 -15.47 -25.35
N ARG A 67 -7.12 -15.36 -25.76
CA ARG A 67 -8.03 -14.29 -25.35
C ARG A 67 -8.46 -14.39 -23.89
N ASP A 68 -8.54 -15.60 -23.34
CA ASP A 68 -8.91 -15.82 -21.95
C ASP A 68 -7.76 -15.42 -21.02
N LEU A 69 -6.51 -15.70 -21.42
CA LEU A 69 -5.33 -15.22 -20.70
C LEU A 69 -5.27 -13.68 -20.67
N GLU A 70 -5.53 -13.01 -21.81
CA GLU A 70 -5.55 -11.55 -21.86
C GLU A 70 -6.64 -10.97 -20.94
N ARG A 71 -7.84 -11.55 -20.95
CA ARG A 71 -8.91 -11.19 -20.02
C ARG A 71 -8.51 -11.40 -18.56
N ALA A 72 -7.82 -12.49 -18.24
CA ALA A 72 -7.35 -12.76 -16.88
C ALA A 72 -6.30 -11.73 -16.44
N VAL A 73 -5.32 -11.41 -17.29
CA VAL A 73 -4.30 -10.39 -17.02
C VAL A 73 -4.93 -9.02 -16.81
N SER A 74 -5.82 -8.59 -17.71
CA SER A 74 -6.50 -7.29 -17.58
C SER A 74 -7.42 -7.23 -16.35
N ALA A 75 -8.16 -8.31 -16.05
CA ALA A 75 -9.04 -8.35 -14.89
C ALA A 75 -8.27 -8.31 -13.57
N ILE A 76 -7.21 -9.10 -13.43
CA ILE A 76 -6.37 -9.12 -12.22
C ILE A 76 -5.62 -7.80 -12.09
N GLY A 77 -5.02 -7.30 -13.18
CA GLY A 77 -4.34 -6.01 -13.21
C GLY A 77 -5.26 -4.85 -12.83
N GLY A 78 -6.48 -4.82 -13.37
CA GLY A 78 -7.48 -3.82 -13.03
C GLY A 78 -7.94 -3.88 -11.56
N GLN A 79 -8.15 -5.08 -11.00
CA GLN A 79 -8.49 -5.24 -9.59
C GLN A 79 -7.39 -4.73 -8.66
N ILE A 80 -6.13 -4.98 -9.01
CA ILE A 80 -4.98 -4.51 -8.21
C ILE A 80 -4.87 -2.99 -8.29
N ALA A 81 -5.00 -2.41 -9.49
CA ALA A 81 -4.98 -0.96 -9.69
C ALA A 81 -6.10 -0.26 -8.90
N HIS A 82 -7.34 -0.74 -8.99
CA HIS A 82 -8.46 -0.15 -8.26
C HIS A 82 -8.33 -0.27 -6.74
N ALA A 83 -7.86 -1.41 -6.23
CA ALA A 83 -7.65 -1.58 -4.79
C ALA A 83 -6.54 -0.67 -4.24
N GLU A 84 -5.52 -0.35 -5.05
CA GLU A 84 -4.46 0.58 -4.68
C GLU A 84 -4.95 2.03 -4.72
N GLU A 85 -5.65 2.46 -5.78
CA GLU A 85 -6.25 3.80 -5.89
C GLU A 85 -7.22 4.10 -4.73
N GLU A 86 -8.06 3.13 -4.33
CA GLU A 86 -9.00 3.31 -3.23
C GLU A 86 -8.28 3.49 -1.88
N HIS A 87 -7.20 2.74 -1.66
CA HIS A 87 -6.37 2.89 -0.46
C HIS A 87 -5.61 4.21 -0.42
N ASP A 88 -5.09 4.66 -1.57
CA ASP A 88 -4.29 5.88 -1.66
C ASP A 88 -5.15 7.11 -1.36
N HIS A 89 -6.32 7.20 -1.99
CA HIS A 89 -7.28 8.27 -1.73
C HIS A 89 -7.82 8.25 -0.29
N ALA A 90 -8.00 7.06 0.31
CA ALA A 90 -8.40 6.97 1.71
C ALA A 90 -7.32 7.51 2.65
N ASN A 91 -6.06 7.17 2.41
CA ASN A 91 -4.93 7.65 3.22
C ASN A 91 -4.72 9.15 3.06
N GLU A 92 -4.80 9.68 1.83
CA GLU A 92 -4.70 11.12 1.55
C GLU A 92 -5.77 11.91 2.35
N ARG A 93 -7.02 11.43 2.35
CA ARG A 93 -8.10 12.04 3.14
C ARG A 93 -7.84 11.98 4.64
N LEU A 94 -7.32 10.86 5.14
CA LEU A 94 -6.99 10.70 6.56
C LEU A 94 -5.83 11.62 6.97
N THR A 95 -4.81 11.80 6.13
CA THR A 95 -3.70 12.73 6.35
C THR A 95 -4.18 14.19 6.32
N ALA A 96 -5.06 14.55 5.38
CA ALA A 96 -5.65 15.88 5.35
C ALA A 96 -6.54 16.14 6.58
N ALA A 97 -7.34 15.16 6.99
CA ALA A 97 -8.18 15.25 8.18
C ALA A 97 -7.36 15.35 9.47
N SER A 98 -6.28 14.57 9.61
CA SER A 98 -5.39 14.65 10.76
C SER A 98 -4.68 16.01 10.83
N GLY A 99 -4.29 16.58 9.69
CA GLY A 99 -3.74 17.94 9.60
C GLY A 99 -4.73 19.02 10.02
N LEU A 100 -5.99 18.92 9.59
CA LEU A 100 -7.06 19.84 10.02
C LEU A 100 -7.31 19.74 11.53
N LEU A 101 -7.33 18.52 12.09
CA LEU A 101 -7.50 18.29 13.52
C LEU A 101 -6.32 18.82 14.33
N LEU A 102 -5.09 18.66 13.83
CA LEU A 102 -3.88 19.22 14.43
C LEU A 102 -3.93 20.76 14.44
N ALA A 103 -4.28 21.38 13.31
CA ALA A 103 -4.42 22.83 13.23
C ALA A 103 -5.53 23.35 14.16
N GLY A 104 -6.69 22.69 14.16
CA GLY A 104 -7.81 23.02 15.06
C GLY A 104 -7.45 22.88 16.54
N GLY A 105 -6.76 21.80 16.90
CA GLY A 105 -6.26 21.58 18.26
C GLY A 105 -5.23 22.63 18.68
N ALA A 106 -4.34 23.05 17.78
CA ALA A 106 -3.35 24.08 18.04
C ALA A 106 -3.99 25.46 18.25
N VAL A 107 -4.97 25.82 17.42
CA VAL A 107 -5.76 27.06 17.59
C VAL A 107 -6.52 27.02 18.92
N ALA A 108 -7.17 25.91 19.25
CA ALA A 108 -7.88 25.74 20.52
C ALA A 108 -6.94 25.88 21.72
N TYR A 109 -5.75 25.26 21.66
CA TYR A 109 -4.73 25.35 22.70
C TYR A 109 -4.24 26.78 22.90
N LEU A 110 -3.90 27.49 21.82
CA LEU A 110 -3.44 28.88 21.85
C LEU A 110 -4.52 29.86 22.30
N SER A 111 -5.79 29.58 22.00
CA SER A 111 -6.92 30.41 22.42
C SER A 111 -7.19 30.36 23.94
N GLY A 112 -6.55 29.45 24.67
CA GLY A 112 -6.72 29.29 26.11
C GLY A 112 -8.11 28.83 26.52
N ASN A 113 -8.92 28.32 25.58
CA ASN A 113 -10.31 27.96 25.81
C ASN A 113 -10.42 26.47 26.20
N PRO A 114 -10.70 26.13 27.47
CA PRO A 114 -10.61 24.75 27.98
C PRO A 114 -11.81 23.87 27.59
N LEU A 115 -12.71 24.33 26.73
CA LEU A 115 -14.08 23.81 26.68
C LEU A 115 -14.26 22.56 25.80
N LEU A 116 -14.31 21.37 26.40
CA LEU A 116 -15.29 20.32 26.02
C LEU A 116 -15.56 19.30 27.14
N GLY A 117 -16.09 19.77 28.27
CA GLY A 117 -16.81 18.91 29.21
C GLY A 117 -15.99 18.22 30.32
N ILE A 118 -16.70 17.88 31.39
CA ILE A 118 -16.19 17.15 32.56
C ILE A 118 -16.44 15.66 32.31
N VAL A 119 -15.39 14.89 32.04
CA VAL A 119 -15.46 13.42 32.04
C VAL A 119 -14.74 12.96 33.31
N LYS A 120 -15.47 12.29 34.21
CA LYS A 120 -14.95 11.81 35.52
C LYS A 120 -14.27 12.91 36.38
N ASN A 121 -14.89 14.08 36.56
CA ASN A 121 -14.34 15.20 37.35
C ASN A 121 -12.96 15.74 36.87
N VAL A 122 -12.52 15.38 35.66
CA VAL A 122 -11.32 15.94 35.02
C VAL A 122 -11.76 16.81 33.85
N ALA A 123 -11.26 18.04 33.80
CA ALA A 123 -11.42 18.92 32.63
C ALA A 123 -10.56 18.35 31.50
N VAL A 124 -11.20 17.79 30.47
CA VAL A 124 -10.47 17.33 29.28
C VAL A 124 -10.37 18.54 28.33
N PRO A 125 -9.16 19.06 28.07
CA PRO A 125 -9.03 20.19 27.17
C PRO A 125 -9.44 19.78 25.76
N LEU A 126 -10.27 20.58 25.11
CA LEU A 126 -10.72 20.36 23.73
C LEU A 126 -9.56 20.10 22.77
N SER A 127 -8.44 20.79 22.97
CA SER A 127 -7.21 20.59 22.21
C SER A 127 -6.68 19.16 22.31
N GLY A 128 -6.66 18.56 23.51
CA GLY A 128 -6.19 17.19 23.71
C GLY A 128 -7.07 16.15 23.00
N VAL A 129 -8.38 16.40 22.94
CA VAL A 129 -9.32 15.54 22.19
C VAL A 129 -9.07 15.66 20.69
N LEU A 130 -8.93 16.88 20.17
CA LEU A 130 -8.64 17.16 18.76
C LEU A 130 -7.31 16.52 18.34
N PHE A 131 -6.26 16.69 19.14
CA PHE A 131 -4.96 16.07 18.90
C PHE A 131 -5.04 14.54 18.96
N GLY A 132 -5.67 13.98 19.99
CA GLY A 132 -5.84 12.53 20.10
C GLY A 132 -6.59 11.94 18.89
N LEU A 133 -7.65 12.59 18.43
CA LEU A 133 -8.36 12.20 17.21
C LEU A 133 -7.47 12.32 15.96
N GLY A 134 -6.71 13.40 15.84
CA GLY A 134 -5.75 13.61 14.76
C GLY A 134 -4.68 12.51 14.73
N ALA A 135 -4.13 12.16 15.89
CA ALA A 135 -3.14 11.08 16.04
C ALA A 135 -3.71 9.71 15.65
N VAL A 136 -4.95 9.40 16.07
CA VAL A 136 -5.59 8.13 15.73
C VAL A 136 -5.92 8.04 14.24
N LEU A 137 -6.51 9.09 13.66
CA LEU A 137 -6.87 9.09 12.24
C LEU A 137 -5.65 9.11 11.33
N GLY A 138 -4.65 9.96 11.64
CA GLY A 138 -3.41 10.04 10.86
C GLY A 138 -2.49 8.84 11.08
N GLY A 139 -2.49 8.26 12.28
CA GLY A 139 -1.66 7.11 12.61
C GLY A 139 -2.24 5.76 12.15
N PHE A 140 -3.52 5.69 11.83
CA PHE A 140 -4.17 4.43 11.44
C PHE A 140 -3.57 3.78 10.18
N PRO A 141 -3.31 4.52 9.07
CA PRO A 141 -2.61 3.96 7.90
C PRO A 141 -1.22 3.42 8.26
N VAL A 142 -0.45 4.20 9.02
CA VAL A 142 0.92 3.86 9.45
C VAL A 142 0.91 2.58 10.28
N LEU A 143 -0.02 2.45 11.24
CA LEU A 143 -0.15 1.28 12.10
C LEU A 143 -0.51 0.02 11.31
N ARG A 144 -1.36 0.13 10.27
CA ARG A 144 -1.67 -1.02 9.40
C ARG A 144 -0.46 -1.47 8.60
N ARG A 145 0.35 -0.54 8.09
CA ARG A 145 1.60 -0.83 7.36
C ARG A 145 2.61 -1.49 8.31
N ALA A 146 2.85 -0.90 9.48
CA ALA A 146 3.70 -1.45 10.52
C ALA A 146 3.29 -2.85 10.97
N ALA A 147 1.99 -3.11 11.13
CA ALA A 147 1.49 -4.45 11.46
C ALA A 147 1.74 -5.49 10.35
N ALA A 148 1.83 -5.06 9.09
CA ALA A 148 2.22 -5.92 7.98
C ALA A 148 3.74 -6.15 7.94
N GLU A 149 4.56 -5.14 8.23
CA GLU A 149 6.02 -5.26 8.37
C GLU A 149 6.41 -6.21 9.51
N LEU A 150 5.77 -6.05 10.68
CA LEU A 150 6.00 -6.88 11.85
C LEU A 150 5.67 -8.36 11.56
N ARG A 151 4.57 -8.62 10.84
CA ARG A 151 4.21 -9.98 10.40
C ARG A 151 5.25 -10.59 9.47
N ARG A 152 5.96 -9.77 8.69
CA ARG A 152 7.05 -10.19 7.79
C ARG A 152 8.42 -10.19 8.47
N ARG A 153 8.49 -9.90 9.78
CA ARG A 153 9.74 -9.75 10.55
C ARG A 153 10.70 -8.72 9.96
N LEU A 154 10.15 -7.68 9.34
CA LEU A 154 10.91 -6.54 8.84
C LEU A 154 10.82 -5.41 9.88
N LEU A 155 11.95 -4.79 10.19
CA LEU A 155 12.01 -3.60 11.04
C LEU A 155 12.08 -2.38 10.12
N GLY A 156 10.93 -1.94 9.64
CA GLY A 156 10.81 -0.75 8.80
C GLY A 156 10.58 0.52 9.60
N ILE A 157 10.58 1.65 8.88
CA ILE A 157 10.36 2.98 9.45
C ILE A 157 8.92 3.09 9.99
N ASP A 158 7.94 2.46 9.33
CA ASP A 158 6.54 2.45 9.76
C ASP A 158 6.39 1.87 11.17
N LEU A 159 7.13 0.80 11.48
CA LEU A 159 7.15 0.19 12.81
C LEU A 159 7.68 1.15 13.88
N LEU A 160 8.80 1.82 13.61
CA LEU A 160 9.40 2.78 14.54
C LEU A 160 8.46 3.96 14.81
N VAL A 161 7.85 4.52 13.75
CA VAL A 161 6.90 5.64 13.86
C VAL A 161 5.64 5.21 14.60
N SER A 162 5.12 4.00 14.33
CA SER A 162 3.95 3.47 15.06
C SER A 162 4.22 3.31 16.55
N ILE A 163 5.41 2.83 16.92
CA ILE A 163 5.83 2.73 18.32
C ILE A 163 5.93 4.12 18.96
N ALA A 164 6.48 5.11 18.24
CA ALA A 164 6.57 6.49 18.73
C ALA A 164 5.18 7.11 18.98
N ILE A 165 4.24 6.96 18.04
CA ILE A 165 2.86 7.45 18.18
C ILE A 165 2.16 6.78 19.37
N MET A 166 2.27 5.45 19.48
CA MET A 166 1.70 4.70 20.62
C MET A 166 2.32 5.11 21.95
N GLY A 167 3.64 5.34 21.98
CA GLY A 167 4.37 5.81 23.16
C GLY A 167 3.89 7.19 23.62
N ALA A 168 3.81 8.14 22.69
CA ALA A 168 3.31 9.50 22.98
C ALA A 168 1.86 9.47 23.49
N LEU A 169 0.99 8.65 22.89
CA LEU A 169 -0.38 8.46 23.39
C LEU A 169 -0.43 7.84 24.80
N ALA A 170 0.43 6.86 25.08
CA ALA A 170 0.51 6.23 26.40
C ALA A 170 1.02 7.19 27.49
N LEU A 171 1.86 8.16 27.13
CA LEU A 171 2.35 9.23 28.00
C LEU A 171 1.36 10.39 28.14
N GLY A 172 0.29 10.42 27.35
CA GLY A 172 -0.69 11.51 27.33
C GLY A 172 -0.28 12.71 26.47
N GLU A 173 0.85 12.63 25.76
CA GLU A 173 1.38 13.65 24.85
C GLU A 173 0.65 13.59 23.50
N THR A 174 -0.63 13.96 23.52
CA THR A 174 -1.52 13.88 22.36
C THR A 174 -1.06 14.79 21.21
N PHE A 175 -0.47 15.95 21.51
CA PHE A 175 0.07 16.86 20.50
C PHE A 175 1.23 16.24 19.72
N GLU A 176 2.21 15.65 20.41
CA GLU A 176 3.36 15.02 19.76
C GLU A 176 2.92 13.83 18.90
N ALA A 177 2.01 13.01 19.41
CA ALA A 177 1.43 11.90 18.67
C ALA A 177 0.74 12.38 17.38
N ALA A 178 -0.05 13.45 17.46
CA ALA A 178 -0.76 14.02 16.32
C ALA A 178 0.20 14.64 15.29
N ALA A 179 1.23 15.35 15.76
CA ALA A 179 2.24 15.96 14.92
C ALA A 179 3.04 14.90 14.16
N LEU A 180 3.49 13.84 14.85
CA LEU A 180 4.21 12.73 14.21
C LEU A 180 3.33 12.03 13.17
N ALA A 181 2.09 11.70 13.51
CA ALA A 181 1.15 11.06 12.60
C ALA A 181 0.89 11.90 11.33
N PHE A 182 0.64 13.20 11.49
CA PHE A 182 0.41 14.10 10.36
C PHE A 182 1.66 14.30 9.49
N LEU A 183 2.81 14.62 10.11
CA LEU A 183 4.05 14.90 9.38
C LEU A 183 4.54 13.67 8.61
N PHE A 184 4.40 12.48 9.18
CA PHE A 184 4.75 11.24 8.50
C PHE A 184 3.83 10.99 7.31
N GLY A 185 2.50 11.08 7.50
CA GLY A 185 1.55 10.94 6.38
C GLY A 185 1.75 11.99 5.29
N LEU A 186 2.14 13.22 5.66
CA LEU A 186 2.50 14.27 4.71
C LEU A 186 3.79 13.94 3.94
N ALA A 187 4.80 13.38 4.63
CA ALA A 187 6.04 12.95 4.00
C ALA A 187 5.82 11.84 2.99
N GLU A 188 5.00 10.84 3.32
CA GLU A 188 4.60 9.76 2.40
C GLU A 188 3.92 10.32 1.14
N TRP A 189 2.95 11.23 1.30
CA TRP A 189 2.27 11.89 0.18
C TRP A 189 3.24 12.69 -0.71
N LEU A 190 4.21 13.39 -0.11
CA LEU A 190 5.25 14.11 -0.85
C LEU A 190 6.18 13.17 -1.61
N GLU A 191 6.55 12.04 -1.01
CA GLU A 191 7.41 11.02 -1.62
C GLU A 191 6.73 10.41 -2.86
N GLU A 192 5.46 10.02 -2.74
CA GLU A 192 4.66 9.49 -3.85
C GLU A 192 4.61 10.48 -5.02
N GLN A 193 4.38 11.76 -4.71
CA GLN A 193 4.29 12.80 -5.72
C GLN A 193 5.65 13.11 -6.37
N ALA A 194 6.74 13.07 -5.61
CA ALA A 194 8.09 13.21 -6.14
C ALA A 194 8.44 12.04 -7.09
N ALA A 195 8.15 10.81 -6.69
CA ALA A 195 8.38 9.62 -7.49
C ALA A 195 7.53 9.60 -8.77
N ALA A 196 6.28 10.06 -8.70
CA ALA A 196 5.40 10.19 -9.85
C ALA A 196 5.93 11.24 -10.86
N ARG A 197 6.41 12.39 -10.39
CA ARG A 197 7.01 13.42 -11.26
C ARG A 197 8.30 12.95 -11.92
N ALA A 198 9.19 12.29 -11.18
CA ALA A 198 10.44 11.77 -11.71
C ALA A 198 10.22 10.76 -12.85
N ARG A 199 9.24 9.86 -12.70
CA ARG A 199 8.89 8.88 -13.74
C ARG A 199 8.32 9.52 -15.01
N ARG A 200 7.52 10.58 -14.88
CA ARG A 200 6.99 11.29 -16.05
C ARG A 200 8.10 11.92 -16.88
N SER A 201 9.15 12.46 -16.24
CA SER A 201 10.29 13.07 -16.92
C SER A 201 11.17 12.11 -17.72
N ILE A 202 11.10 10.80 -17.50
CA ILE A 202 11.88 9.80 -18.25
C ILE A 202 11.08 9.28 -19.46
N ARG A 203 9.76 9.53 -19.47
CA ARG A 203 8.86 9.08 -20.53
C ARG A 203 8.69 10.09 -21.67
N ASP A 204 9.21 11.30 -21.49
CA ASP A 204 9.28 12.41 -22.46
C ASP A 204 10.74 12.63 -22.91
#